data_AF-A0A4Z1A4G0-F1
#
_entry.id   AF-A0A4Z1A4G0-F1
#
_cell.length_a   1.000
_cell.length_b   1.000
_cell.length_c   1.000
_cell.angle_alpha   90.00
_cell.angle_beta   90.00
_cell.angle_gamma   90.00
#
_symmetry.space_group_name_H-M   'P 1'
#
loop_
_entity.id
_entity.type
_entity.pdbx_description
1 polymer ?
#
loop_
_entity_poly.entity_id
_entity_poly.type
_entity_poly.pdbx_seq_one_letter_code
_entity_poly.pdbx_strand_id
1 'polypeptide(L)'
;MNIVFSIIKNLFFIISFTFAPIITFQLLHAEKVMEEKNILIEEWVENYRNEKDKDIKWREREKRENEVNSFTEMGIKFYRKKNDIKAIEEYIKAILIYPTSTTYYHYANSLTNTHRIPDAINAYKIALKFDDSNKALVYYNLACAYSRLNQLEESKANLHLAIENGYSAIQQIKKDPDLENLRRLSGWDKELNGLLKAHNITKSTLIGEIYEQGPRSGDSYYLCSNGYFIHRHEYDCNEKYKGFSRGRWELISNKVETHFTEFCFLNYETTAKLRKHYDGSEVPTECYGTPKFAECKKNTRNYKQFFSYKDLYEAINAKPEKK
;
A
#
# COMPACT_ATOMS: atom_id res chain seq x y z
N MET A 1 29.07 41.56 9.76
CA MET A 1 28.29 40.41 10.29
C MET A 1 27.83 40.82 11.68
N ASN A 2 26.51 40.88 11.94
CA ASN A 2 25.82 41.46 13.13
C ASN A 2 25.27 42.91 13.04
N ILE A 3 24.52 43.27 11.98
CA ILE A 3 23.67 44.50 12.02
C ILE A 3 22.24 44.32 11.43
N VAL A 4 21.89 43.20 10.78
CA VAL A 4 20.59 43.09 10.06
C VAL A 4 19.41 42.62 10.93
N PHE A 5 19.62 42.12 12.16
CA PHE A 5 18.53 41.59 13.01
C PHE A 5 17.86 42.61 13.96
N SER A 6 18.23 43.90 13.93
CA SER A 6 17.72 44.90 14.89
C SER A 6 16.63 45.84 14.35
N ILE A 7 16.13 45.66 13.13
CA ILE A 7 15.16 46.60 12.52
C ILE A 7 13.70 46.11 12.60
N ILE A 8 13.44 44.81 12.84
CA ILE A 8 12.06 44.28 12.81
C ILE A 8 11.33 44.38 14.16
N LYS A 9 12.03 44.62 15.28
CA LYS A 9 11.39 44.72 16.62
C LYS A 9 10.89 46.11 17.01
N ASN A 10 11.15 47.16 16.23
CA ASN A 10 10.87 48.54 16.62
C ASN A 10 9.87 49.29 15.73
N LEU A 11 9.08 48.59 14.92
CA LEU A 11 7.97 49.17 14.15
C LEU A 11 6.58 48.76 14.68
N PHE A 12 6.45 48.50 15.98
CA PHE A 12 5.19 48.05 16.60
C PHE A 12 4.69 48.92 17.75
N PHE A 13 5.20 50.14 17.88
CA PHE A 13 4.63 51.13 18.78
C PHE A 13 4.22 52.35 17.96
N ILE A 14 2.96 52.77 18.12
CA ILE A 14 2.27 53.90 17.47
C ILE A 14 1.59 53.57 16.13
N ILE A 15 0.51 52.79 16.16
CA ILE A 15 -0.75 53.13 15.46
C ILE A 15 -1.92 52.71 16.35
N SER A 16 -2.60 53.70 16.93
CA SER A 16 -3.80 53.56 17.75
C SER A 16 -5.05 53.32 16.89
N PHE A 17 -5.76 52.23 17.20
CA PHE A 17 -7.22 52.04 17.17
C PHE A 17 -8.03 52.67 16.02
N THR A 18 -8.28 51.87 14.98
CA THR A 18 -9.61 51.62 14.35
C THR A 18 -9.55 50.67 13.13
N PHE A 19 -8.37 50.17 12.74
CA PHE A 19 -8.22 49.16 11.67
C PHE A 19 -7.69 47.79 12.14
N ALA A 20 -7.75 47.51 13.45
CA ALA A 20 -7.18 46.31 14.04
C ALA A 20 -7.76 44.96 13.53
N PRO A 21 -9.10 44.76 13.40
CA PRO A 21 -9.62 43.43 13.10
C PRO A 21 -9.35 42.96 11.67
N ILE A 22 -9.27 43.88 10.70
CA ILE A 22 -9.00 43.50 9.30
C ILE A 22 -7.53 43.15 9.12
N ILE A 23 -6.63 43.92 9.73
CA ILE A 23 -5.18 43.68 9.66
C ILE A 23 -4.82 42.38 10.40
N THR A 24 -5.39 42.13 11.59
CA THR A 24 -5.14 40.89 12.33
C THR A 24 -5.74 39.67 11.62
N PHE A 25 -6.93 39.79 11.03
CA PHE A 25 -7.53 38.72 10.25
C PHE A 25 -6.72 38.40 8.98
N GLN A 26 -6.25 39.42 8.26
CA GLN A 26 -5.40 39.23 7.09
C GLN A 26 -4.05 38.59 7.44
N LEU A 27 -3.44 38.98 8.56
CA LEU A 27 -2.19 38.38 9.03
C LEU A 27 -2.39 36.91 9.43
N LEU A 28 -3.43 36.59 10.21
CA LEU A 28 -3.75 35.22 10.61
C LEU A 28 -4.06 34.34 9.38
N HIS A 29 -4.80 34.87 8.42
CA HIS A 29 -5.10 34.16 7.18
C HIS A 29 -3.85 33.91 6.34
N ALA A 30 -2.96 34.90 6.23
CA ALA A 30 -1.69 34.76 5.51
C ALA A 30 -0.78 33.73 6.18
N GLU A 31 -0.70 33.72 7.51
CA GLU A 31 0.07 32.72 8.27
C GLU A 31 -0.47 31.30 8.05
N LYS A 32 -1.79 31.11 8.14
CA LYS A 32 -2.45 29.82 7.85
C LYS A 32 -2.18 29.34 6.42
N VAL A 33 -2.23 30.25 5.44
CA VAL A 33 -1.95 29.93 4.03
C VAL A 33 -0.48 29.54 3.83
N MET A 34 0.46 30.19 4.53
CA MET A 34 1.87 29.82 4.46
C MET A 34 2.14 28.45 5.11
N GLU A 35 1.53 28.15 6.25
CA GLU A 35 1.61 26.83 6.88
C GLU A 35 1.03 25.73 5.97
N GLU A 36 -0.14 25.96 5.36
CA GLU A 36 -0.76 25.01 4.42
C GLU A 36 0.11 24.74 3.18
N LYS A 37 0.90 25.72 2.73
CA LYS A 37 1.87 25.51 1.65
C LYS A 37 3.09 24.73 2.12
N ASN A 38 3.60 25.02 3.31
CA ASN A 38 4.79 24.36 3.86
C ASN A 38 4.56 22.87 4.10
N ILE A 39 3.39 22.48 4.62
CA ILE A 39 3.04 21.06 4.82
C ILE A 39 2.98 20.26 3.53
N LEU A 40 2.98 20.89 2.36
CA LEU A 40 3.00 20.22 1.06
C LEU A 40 4.40 20.15 0.42
N ILE A 41 5.45 20.58 1.14
CA ILE A 41 6.84 20.57 0.68
C ILE A 41 7.59 19.41 1.35
N GLU A 42 8.10 18.47 0.56
CA GLU A 42 8.79 17.27 1.07
C GLU A 42 9.95 17.61 2.04
N GLU A 43 10.82 18.55 1.65
CA GLU A 43 11.95 18.99 2.47
C GLU A 43 11.51 19.60 3.81
N TRP A 44 10.42 20.39 3.80
CA TRP A 44 9.87 20.93 5.03
C TRP A 44 9.36 19.82 5.95
N VAL A 45 8.64 18.84 5.40
CA VAL A 45 8.09 17.71 6.17
C VAL A 45 9.20 16.89 6.81
N GLU A 46 10.27 16.60 6.06
CA GLU A 46 11.42 15.85 6.56
C GLU A 46 12.12 16.59 7.71
N ASN A 47 12.45 17.87 7.51
CA ASN A 47 13.06 18.70 8.53
C ASN A 47 12.16 18.83 9.77
N TYR A 48 10.86 19.05 9.58
CA TYR A 48 9.89 19.16 10.67
C TYR A 48 9.80 17.88 11.51
N ARG A 49 9.81 16.70 10.87
CA ARG A 49 9.85 15.41 11.58
C ARG A 49 11.14 15.24 12.36
N ASN A 50 12.28 15.51 11.74
CA ASN A 50 13.60 15.38 12.36
C ASN A 50 13.71 16.26 13.62
N GLU A 51 13.22 17.50 13.56
CA GLU A 51 13.15 18.39 14.73
C GLU A 51 12.25 17.83 15.83
N LYS A 52 11.08 17.30 15.48
CA LYS A 52 10.12 16.72 16.43
C LYS A 52 10.64 15.44 17.09
N ASP A 53 11.41 14.64 16.38
CA ASP A 53 11.99 13.39 16.88
C ASP A 53 13.26 13.61 17.71
N LYS A 54 13.87 14.79 17.66
CA LYS A 54 15.09 15.11 18.42
C LYS A 54 14.84 15.09 19.93
N ASP A 55 15.60 14.27 20.65
CA ASP A 55 15.60 14.15 22.12
C ASP A 55 14.22 13.88 22.76
N ILE A 56 13.26 13.35 21.99
CA ILE A 56 11.91 13.06 22.46
C ILE A 56 11.85 11.89 23.45
N LYS A 57 11.19 12.10 24.59
CA LYS A 57 10.92 11.01 25.55
C LYS A 57 9.76 10.14 25.06
N TRP A 58 9.80 8.83 25.36
CA TRP A 58 8.77 7.89 24.91
C TRP A 58 7.33 8.29 25.31
N ARG A 59 7.12 8.86 26.51
CA ARG A 59 5.81 9.37 26.95
C ARG A 59 5.31 10.56 26.13
N GLU A 60 6.21 11.41 25.70
CA GLU A 60 5.88 12.56 24.84
C GLU A 60 5.58 12.11 23.41
N ARG A 61 6.25 11.05 22.94
CA ARG A 61 5.96 10.37 21.67
C ARG A 61 4.53 9.82 21.69
N GLU A 62 4.21 8.99 22.67
CA GLU A 62 2.88 8.38 22.82
C GLU A 62 1.77 9.43 22.91
N LYS A 63 1.98 10.50 23.68
CA LYS A 63 1.02 11.60 23.76
C LYS A 63 0.79 12.26 22.40
N ARG A 64 1.85 12.55 21.66
CA ARG A 64 1.74 13.14 20.31
C ARG A 64 1.04 12.20 19.33
N GLU A 65 1.38 10.92 19.34
CA GLU A 65 0.73 9.91 18.50
C GLU A 65 -0.78 9.85 18.79
N ASN A 66 -1.18 9.87 20.06
CA ASN A 66 -2.59 9.91 20.45
C ASN A 66 -3.31 11.19 19.98
N GLU A 67 -2.66 12.35 20.07
CA GLU A 67 -3.23 13.61 19.59
C GLU A 67 -3.37 13.62 18.05
N VAL A 68 -2.36 13.15 17.32
CA VAL A 68 -2.37 13.01 15.85
C VAL A 68 -3.49 12.07 15.40
N ASN A 69 -3.63 10.92 16.07
CA ASN A 69 -4.67 9.94 15.78
C ASN A 69 -6.06 10.53 16.01
N SER A 70 -6.26 11.25 17.13
CA SER A 70 -7.53 11.91 17.44
C SER A 70 -7.96 12.91 16.35
N PHE A 71 -7.05 13.80 15.94
CA PHE A 71 -7.34 14.76 14.87
C PHE A 71 -7.56 14.07 13.51
N THR A 72 -6.77 13.05 13.20
CA THR A 72 -6.92 12.25 11.97
C THR A 72 -8.29 11.55 11.92
N GLU A 73 -8.72 10.92 13.03
CA GLU A 73 -10.03 10.29 13.14
C GLU A 73 -11.19 11.29 13.01
N MET A 74 -11.03 12.48 13.58
CA MET A 74 -12.01 13.56 13.44
C MET A 74 -12.12 14.01 11.98
N GLY A 75 -10.99 14.17 11.28
CA GLY A 75 -10.96 14.46 9.86
C GLY A 75 -11.68 13.38 9.05
N ILE A 76 -11.42 12.09 9.33
CA ILE A 76 -12.09 10.96 8.67
C ILE A 76 -13.62 11.00 8.91
N LYS A 77 -14.05 11.39 10.11
CA LYS A 77 -15.47 11.55 10.44
C LYS A 77 -16.11 12.67 9.62
N PHE A 78 -15.44 13.79 9.41
CA PHE A 78 -15.92 14.86 8.53
C PHE A 78 -15.93 14.46 7.05
N TYR A 79 -14.87 13.79 6.59
CA TYR A 79 -14.78 13.23 5.23
C TYR A 79 -15.96 12.30 4.92
N ARG A 80 -16.29 11.37 5.85
CA ARG A 80 -17.44 10.46 5.72
C ARG A 80 -18.78 11.20 5.65
N LYS A 81 -18.87 12.39 6.25
CA LYS A 81 -20.03 13.29 6.18
C LYS A 81 -20.01 14.20 4.94
N LYS A 82 -19.08 13.99 3.99
CA LYS A 82 -18.88 14.83 2.81
C LYS A 82 -18.58 16.30 3.14
N ASN A 83 -17.97 16.54 4.30
CA ASN A 83 -17.48 17.85 4.70
C ASN A 83 -15.96 17.89 4.60
N ASP A 84 -15.45 17.87 3.36
CA ASP A 84 -14.02 17.82 3.07
C ASP A 84 -13.26 19.06 3.57
N ILE A 85 -13.92 20.23 3.66
CA ILE A 85 -13.31 21.45 4.20
C ILE A 85 -12.96 21.27 5.69
N LYS A 86 -13.91 20.80 6.51
CA LYS A 86 -13.60 20.50 7.93
C LYS A 86 -12.64 19.34 8.08
N ALA A 87 -12.71 18.35 7.18
CA ALA A 87 -11.76 17.25 7.19
C ALA A 87 -10.32 17.75 7.00
N ILE A 88 -10.10 18.61 6.00
CA ILE A 88 -8.83 19.29 5.74
C ILE A 88 -8.33 20.03 6.98
N GLU A 89 -9.18 20.81 7.65
CA GLU A 89 -8.79 21.54 8.86
C GLU A 89 -8.28 20.62 9.97
N GLU A 90 -8.95 19.49 10.22
CA GLU A 90 -8.50 18.52 11.23
C GLU A 90 -7.21 17.79 10.80
N TYR A 91 -7.05 17.47 9.51
CA TYR A 91 -5.80 16.85 9.02
C TYR A 91 -4.61 17.81 9.12
N ILE A 92 -4.80 19.10 8.86
CA ILE A 92 -3.75 20.12 9.04
C ILE A 92 -3.31 20.16 10.51
N LYS A 93 -4.26 20.17 11.47
CA LYS A 93 -3.92 20.11 12.90
C LYS A 93 -3.10 18.86 13.25
N ALA A 94 -3.50 17.69 12.73
CA ALA A 94 -2.74 16.45 12.93
C ALA A 94 -1.31 16.54 12.35
N ILE A 95 -1.16 17.02 11.12
CA ILE A 95 0.15 17.18 10.45
C ILE A 95 1.07 18.13 11.22
N LEU A 96 0.54 19.25 11.71
CA LEU A 96 1.29 20.22 12.50
C LEU A 96 1.72 19.66 13.87
N ILE A 97 1.10 18.59 14.37
CA ILE A 97 1.60 17.90 15.57
C ILE A 97 2.73 16.94 15.20
N TYR A 98 2.44 16.02 14.27
CA TYR A 98 3.42 15.11 13.70
C TYR A 98 2.95 14.58 12.33
N PRO A 99 3.74 14.77 11.26
CA PRO A 99 3.49 14.20 9.94
C PRO A 99 3.41 12.66 9.94
N THR A 100 2.35 12.07 9.37
CA THR A 100 2.24 10.60 9.18
C THR A 100 1.72 10.26 7.78
N SER A 101 2.05 9.06 7.28
CA SER A 101 1.55 8.57 6.00
C SER A 101 0.02 8.62 5.92
N THR A 102 -0.64 8.09 6.96
CA THR A 102 -2.10 7.97 7.05
C THR A 102 -2.78 9.34 6.99
N THR A 103 -2.28 10.33 7.75
CA THR A 103 -2.87 11.68 7.75
C THR A 103 -2.72 12.34 6.38
N TYR A 104 -1.55 12.24 5.73
CA TYR A 104 -1.34 12.80 4.39
C TYR A 104 -2.19 12.14 3.32
N TYR A 105 -2.36 10.81 3.38
CA TYR A 105 -3.26 10.08 2.48
C TYR A 105 -4.71 10.58 2.58
N HIS A 106 -5.22 10.74 3.81
CA HIS A 106 -6.59 11.22 4.01
C HIS A 106 -6.76 12.71 3.68
N TYR A 107 -5.75 13.52 3.97
CA TYR A 107 -5.69 14.92 3.55
C TYR A 107 -5.78 15.04 2.03
N ALA A 108 -4.96 14.28 1.29
CA ALA A 108 -4.96 14.24 -0.16
C ALA A 108 -6.31 13.81 -0.76
N ASN A 109 -7.02 12.84 -0.14
CA ASN A 109 -8.37 12.47 -0.57
C ASN A 109 -9.35 13.66 -0.49
N SER A 110 -9.28 14.43 0.59
CA SER A 110 -10.16 15.60 0.79
C SER A 110 -9.78 16.76 -0.14
N LEU A 111 -8.48 16.95 -0.40
CA LEU A 111 -7.99 17.89 -1.41
C LEU A 111 -8.50 17.53 -2.81
N THR A 112 -8.52 16.25 -3.15
CA THR A 112 -9.05 15.74 -4.42
C THR A 112 -10.54 16.02 -4.57
N ASN A 113 -11.33 15.81 -3.51
CA ASN A 113 -12.78 16.10 -3.48
C ASN A 113 -13.08 17.59 -3.59
N THR A 114 -12.18 18.45 -3.10
CA THR A 114 -12.32 19.92 -3.17
C THR A 114 -11.67 20.52 -4.42
N HIS A 115 -11.31 19.69 -5.41
CA HIS A 115 -10.68 20.07 -6.67
C HIS A 115 -9.29 20.74 -6.54
N ARG A 116 -8.65 20.66 -5.37
CA ARG A 116 -7.24 21.04 -5.16
C ARG A 116 -6.30 19.90 -5.56
N ILE A 117 -6.43 19.44 -6.81
CA ILE A 117 -5.76 18.22 -7.30
C ILE A 117 -4.23 18.31 -7.29
N PRO A 118 -3.59 19.44 -7.67
CA PRO A 118 -2.12 19.57 -7.57
C PRO A 118 -1.60 19.42 -6.13
N ASP A 119 -2.31 20.00 -5.16
CA ASP A 119 -1.97 19.87 -3.74
C ASP A 119 -2.16 18.43 -3.26
N ALA A 120 -3.23 17.76 -3.72
CA ALA A 120 -3.47 16.35 -3.41
C ALA A 120 -2.32 15.46 -3.90
N ILE A 121 -1.81 15.71 -5.11
CA ILE A 121 -0.67 14.98 -5.67
C ILE A 121 0.57 15.14 -4.76
N ASN A 122 0.87 16.35 -4.32
CA ASN A 122 2.00 16.58 -3.40
C ASN A 122 1.79 15.86 -2.06
N ALA A 123 0.59 15.93 -1.49
CA ALA A 123 0.26 15.22 -0.26
C ALA A 123 0.36 13.70 -0.39
N TYR A 124 -0.08 13.09 -1.50
CA TYR A 124 0.12 11.66 -1.76
C TYR A 124 1.59 11.29 -1.93
N LYS A 125 2.39 12.11 -2.63
CA LYS A 125 3.83 11.90 -2.76
C LYS A 125 4.53 11.91 -1.42
N ILE A 126 4.17 12.86 -0.55
CA ILE A 126 4.63 12.90 0.84
C ILE A 126 4.23 11.63 1.58
N ALA A 127 2.96 11.18 1.46
CA ALA A 127 2.50 9.95 2.11
C ALA A 127 3.34 8.71 1.73
N LEU A 128 3.82 8.62 0.47
CA LEU A 128 4.67 7.52 -0.01
C LEU A 128 6.10 7.52 0.53
N LYS A 129 6.58 8.63 1.13
CA LYS A 129 7.93 8.69 1.73
C LYS A 129 8.02 7.96 3.06
N PHE A 130 6.88 7.62 3.66
CA PHE A 130 6.83 6.90 4.92
C PHE A 130 6.80 5.39 4.67
N ASP A 131 7.55 4.65 5.47
CA ASP A 131 7.73 3.19 5.31
C ASP A 131 6.43 2.40 5.54
N ASP A 132 5.55 2.90 6.42
CA ASP A 132 4.26 2.29 6.78
C ASP A 132 3.12 2.66 5.81
N SER A 133 3.45 3.29 4.68
CA SER A 133 2.46 3.72 3.70
C SER A 133 1.71 2.56 3.03
N ASN A 134 0.39 2.71 2.88
CA ASN A 134 -0.40 1.81 2.03
C ASN A 134 -0.17 2.16 0.55
N LYS A 135 0.99 1.77 0.02
CA LYS A 135 1.48 2.12 -1.32
C LYS A 135 0.44 1.82 -2.41
N ALA A 136 -0.23 0.67 -2.34
CA ALA A 136 -1.26 0.28 -3.31
C ALA A 136 -2.39 1.32 -3.44
N LEU A 137 -2.96 1.74 -2.30
CA LEU A 137 -4.05 2.73 -2.30
C LEU A 137 -3.56 4.13 -2.68
N VAL A 138 -2.38 4.52 -2.21
CA VAL A 138 -1.83 5.85 -2.51
C VAL A 138 -1.51 5.99 -4.00
N TYR A 139 -0.86 5.00 -4.61
CA TYR A 139 -0.60 5.00 -6.06
C TYR A 139 -1.89 4.97 -6.89
N TYR A 140 -2.91 4.23 -6.46
CA TYR A 140 -4.21 4.23 -7.14
C TYR A 140 -4.84 5.62 -7.15
N ASN A 141 -4.83 6.32 -6.01
CA ASN A 141 -5.39 7.66 -5.92
C ASN A 141 -4.55 8.70 -6.66
N LEU A 142 -3.21 8.54 -6.70
CA LEU A 142 -2.35 9.33 -7.59
C LEU A 142 -2.72 9.13 -9.05
N ALA A 143 -2.95 7.88 -9.48
CA ALA A 143 -3.40 7.60 -10.85
C ALA A 143 -4.71 8.31 -11.18
N CYS A 144 -5.67 8.30 -10.26
CA CYS A 144 -6.94 9.03 -10.37
C CYS A 144 -6.71 10.55 -10.47
N ALA A 145 -5.89 11.12 -9.59
CA ALA A 145 -5.57 12.55 -9.58
C ALA A 145 -4.90 13.00 -10.89
N TYR A 146 -3.90 12.26 -11.39
CA TYR A 146 -3.24 12.54 -12.65
C TYR A 146 -4.17 12.39 -13.86
N SER A 147 -5.05 11.38 -13.88
CA SER A 147 -6.05 11.21 -14.93
C SER A 147 -7.00 12.41 -14.99
N ARG A 148 -7.47 12.91 -13.85
CA ARG A 148 -8.32 14.11 -13.78
C ARG A 148 -7.63 15.38 -14.31
N LEU A 149 -6.30 15.47 -14.20
CA LEU A 149 -5.49 16.54 -14.80
C LEU A 149 -5.08 16.27 -16.25
N ASN A 150 -5.53 15.16 -16.84
CA ASN A 150 -5.15 14.70 -18.18
C ASN A 150 -3.64 14.46 -18.34
N GLN A 151 -2.95 14.16 -17.24
CA GLN A 151 -1.54 13.75 -17.19
C GLN A 151 -1.47 12.22 -17.28
N LEU A 152 -1.68 11.71 -18.50
CA LEU A 152 -2.05 10.31 -18.72
C LEU A 152 -0.88 9.33 -18.55
N GLU A 153 0.35 9.75 -18.83
CA GLU A 153 1.54 8.92 -18.64
C GLU A 153 1.83 8.69 -17.15
N GLU A 154 1.76 9.75 -16.34
CA GLU A 154 1.88 9.66 -14.89
C GLU A 154 0.72 8.86 -14.29
N SER A 155 -0.49 9.05 -14.79
CA SER A 155 -1.66 8.28 -14.36
C SER A 155 -1.45 6.78 -14.58
N LYS A 156 -1.04 6.40 -15.78
CA LYS A 156 -0.73 5.02 -16.16
C LYS A 156 0.39 4.42 -15.30
N ALA A 157 1.51 5.13 -15.15
CA ALA A 157 2.64 4.68 -14.35
C ALA A 157 2.25 4.44 -12.88
N ASN A 158 1.48 5.35 -12.27
CA ASN A 158 0.99 5.18 -10.91
C ASN A 158 -0.02 4.03 -10.80
N LEU A 159 -0.86 3.80 -11.81
CA LEU A 159 -1.78 2.66 -11.79
C LEU A 159 -1.03 1.32 -11.88
N HIS A 160 0.07 1.25 -12.64
CA HIS A 160 0.94 0.06 -12.66
C HIS A 160 1.53 -0.19 -11.27
N LEU A 161 2.12 0.84 -10.66
CA LEU A 161 2.67 0.78 -9.30
C LEU A 161 1.60 0.37 -8.27
N ALA A 162 0.37 0.86 -8.40
CA ALA A 162 -0.74 0.48 -7.52
C ALA A 162 -0.99 -1.04 -7.58
N ILE A 163 -1.13 -1.60 -8.79
CA ILE A 163 -1.39 -3.03 -8.97
C ILE A 163 -0.17 -3.85 -8.51
N GLU A 164 1.06 -3.41 -8.81
CA GLU A 164 2.31 -4.06 -8.34
C GLU A 164 2.41 -4.11 -6.82
N ASN A 165 1.93 -3.08 -6.13
CA ASN A 165 1.89 -3.02 -4.67
C ASN A 165 0.64 -3.70 -4.06
N GLY A 166 -0.22 -4.34 -4.88
CA GLY A 166 -1.33 -5.17 -4.39
C GLY A 166 -2.73 -4.58 -4.56
N TYR A 167 -2.91 -3.49 -5.30
CA TYR A 167 -4.24 -2.98 -5.61
C TYR A 167 -5.03 -3.97 -6.47
N SER A 168 -6.15 -4.48 -5.94
CA SER A 168 -6.88 -5.62 -6.52
C SER A 168 -8.32 -5.29 -6.95
N ALA A 169 -8.78 -4.05 -6.76
CA ALA A 169 -10.15 -3.64 -7.13
C ALA A 169 -10.28 -3.36 -8.63
N ILE A 170 -10.07 -4.38 -9.46
CA ILE A 170 -10.02 -4.25 -10.93
C ILE A 170 -11.34 -3.72 -11.52
N GLN A 171 -12.46 -4.13 -10.95
CA GLN A 171 -13.78 -3.64 -11.37
C GLN A 171 -13.93 -2.14 -11.09
N GLN A 172 -13.25 -1.61 -10.06
CA GLN A 172 -13.21 -0.18 -9.81
C GLN A 172 -12.43 0.53 -10.90
N ILE A 173 -11.22 0.08 -11.25
CA ILE A 173 -10.40 0.67 -12.34
C ILE A 173 -11.19 0.86 -13.64
N LYS A 174 -12.01 -0.15 -13.99
CA LYS A 174 -12.81 -0.16 -15.22
C LYS A 174 -13.95 0.86 -15.24
N LYS A 175 -14.44 1.31 -14.08
CA LYS A 175 -15.63 2.17 -13.96
C LYS A 175 -15.39 3.49 -13.23
N ASP A 176 -14.25 3.66 -12.57
CA ASP A 176 -13.97 4.82 -11.73
C ASP A 176 -14.01 6.11 -12.57
N PRO A 177 -14.91 7.07 -12.29
CA PRO A 177 -14.98 8.30 -13.07
C PRO A 177 -13.67 9.08 -13.09
N ASP A 178 -12.85 9.00 -12.03
CA ASP A 178 -11.58 9.74 -11.96
C ASP A 178 -10.55 9.20 -12.97
N LEU A 179 -10.70 7.94 -13.41
CA LEU A 179 -9.86 7.30 -14.43
C LEU A 179 -10.44 7.41 -15.86
N GLU A 180 -11.50 8.20 -16.07
CA GLU A 180 -12.16 8.29 -17.38
C GLU A 180 -11.21 8.74 -18.49
N ASN A 181 -10.39 9.78 -18.24
CA ASN A 181 -9.45 10.28 -19.24
C ASN A 181 -8.38 9.23 -19.59
N LEU A 182 -7.87 8.49 -18.60
CA LEU A 182 -6.94 7.39 -18.84
C LEU A 182 -7.59 6.29 -19.70
N ARG A 183 -8.85 5.92 -19.40
CA ARG A 183 -9.56 4.87 -20.16
C ARG A 183 -9.84 5.21 -21.61
N ARG A 184 -9.84 6.50 -21.98
CA ARG A 184 -10.02 6.96 -23.36
C ARG A 184 -8.76 6.79 -24.21
N LEU A 185 -7.60 6.47 -23.63
CA LEU A 185 -6.39 6.17 -24.39
C LEU A 185 -6.60 4.97 -25.31
N SER A 186 -6.16 5.10 -26.56
CA SER A 186 -6.12 3.99 -27.51
C SER A 186 -5.25 2.86 -26.95
N GLY A 187 -5.79 1.65 -26.92
CA GLY A 187 -5.09 0.47 -26.43
C GLY A 187 -5.12 0.26 -24.91
N TRP A 188 -5.77 1.15 -24.13
CA TRP A 188 -5.87 1.03 -22.68
C TRP A 188 -6.41 -0.34 -22.23
N ASP A 189 -7.48 -0.84 -22.85
CA ASP A 189 -8.04 -2.15 -22.48
C ASP A 189 -7.05 -3.30 -22.69
N LYS A 190 -6.24 -3.23 -23.77
CA LYS A 190 -5.20 -4.24 -24.03
C LYS A 190 -4.10 -4.16 -22.99
N GLU A 191 -3.67 -2.95 -22.65
CA GLU A 191 -2.64 -2.69 -21.65
C GLU A 191 -3.08 -3.12 -20.25
N LEU A 192 -4.27 -2.71 -19.81
CA LEU A 192 -4.86 -3.12 -18.54
C LEU A 192 -4.98 -4.64 -18.46
N ASN A 193 -5.49 -5.30 -19.50
CA ASN A 193 -5.53 -6.77 -19.53
C ASN A 193 -4.12 -7.40 -19.54
N GLY A 194 -3.12 -6.72 -20.11
CA GLY A 194 -1.71 -7.11 -20.05
C GLY A 194 -1.14 -7.04 -18.65
N LEU A 195 -1.40 -5.95 -17.91
CA LEU A 195 -1.00 -5.80 -16.51
C LEU A 195 -1.62 -6.88 -15.63
N LEU A 196 -2.93 -7.11 -15.79
CA LEU A 196 -3.63 -8.16 -15.04
C LEU A 196 -3.09 -9.56 -15.33
N LYS A 197 -2.50 -9.78 -16.51
CA LYS A 197 -1.79 -11.02 -16.86
C LYS A 197 -0.33 -11.02 -16.40
N ALA A 198 0.32 -9.87 -16.29
CA ALA A 198 1.74 -9.73 -15.92
C ALA A 198 1.98 -9.87 -14.41
N HIS A 199 0.94 -9.71 -13.58
CA HIS A 199 0.95 -10.01 -12.14
C HIS A 199 0.86 -11.52 -11.87
N ASN A 200 1.65 -12.27 -12.65
CA ASN A 200 1.95 -13.67 -12.46
C ASN A 200 3.11 -13.81 -11.48
N ILE A 201 3.11 -14.91 -10.73
CA ILE A 201 4.32 -15.38 -10.06
C ILE A 201 5.32 -15.76 -11.15
N THR A 202 6.46 -15.06 -11.22
CA THR A 202 7.52 -15.29 -12.21
C THR A 202 8.84 -15.65 -11.52
N LYS A 203 9.77 -16.28 -12.26
CA LYS A 203 11.11 -16.59 -11.73
C LYS A 203 11.90 -15.34 -11.30
N SER A 204 11.60 -14.15 -11.84
CA SER A 204 12.25 -12.89 -11.48
C SER A 204 11.69 -12.26 -10.21
N THR A 205 10.43 -12.54 -9.86
CA THR A 205 9.82 -12.02 -8.64
C THR A 205 10.09 -12.94 -7.45
N LEU A 206 10.51 -14.18 -7.67
CA LEU A 206 10.84 -15.14 -6.62
C LEU A 206 12.03 -14.66 -5.78
N ILE A 207 11.80 -14.44 -4.49
CA ILE A 207 12.82 -13.98 -3.54
C ILE A 207 13.30 -15.04 -2.58
N GLY A 208 12.51 -16.09 -2.33
CA GLY A 208 12.86 -17.13 -1.36
C GLY A 208 11.90 -18.30 -1.38
N GLU A 209 12.34 -19.42 -0.83
CA GLU A 209 11.52 -20.60 -0.54
C GLU A 209 11.59 -20.88 0.97
N ILE A 210 10.44 -20.86 1.64
CA ILE A 210 10.32 -21.40 2.99
C ILE A 210 9.84 -22.84 2.85
N TYR A 211 10.63 -23.79 3.36
CA TYR A 211 10.28 -25.21 3.34
C TYR A 211 9.91 -25.68 4.74
N GLU A 212 8.70 -26.21 4.91
CA GLU A 212 8.19 -26.74 6.16
C GLU A 212 8.11 -28.28 6.06
N GLN A 213 8.85 -28.99 6.91
CA GLN A 213 8.82 -30.44 6.95
C GLN A 213 7.57 -30.93 7.69
N GLY A 214 6.59 -31.44 6.95
CA GLY A 214 5.42 -32.11 7.54
C GLY A 214 5.68 -33.56 7.94
N PRO A 215 4.76 -34.18 8.70
CA PRO A 215 4.89 -35.56 9.20
C PRO A 215 4.90 -36.63 8.09
N ARG A 216 4.53 -36.28 6.86
CA ARG A 216 4.51 -37.19 5.70
C ARG A 216 5.26 -36.67 4.48
N SER A 217 5.37 -35.36 4.34
CA SER A 217 5.65 -34.64 3.09
C SER A 217 6.10 -33.23 3.45
N GLY A 218 7.03 -32.66 2.69
CA GLY A 218 7.37 -31.25 2.77
C GLY A 218 6.35 -30.33 2.15
N ASP A 219 6.39 -29.08 2.60
CA ASP A 219 5.61 -27.95 2.09
C ASP A 219 6.53 -26.80 1.67
N SER A 220 6.48 -26.44 0.40
CA SER A 220 7.27 -25.33 -0.15
C SER A 220 6.41 -24.08 -0.32
N TYR A 221 6.87 -22.97 0.24
CA TYR A 221 6.29 -21.64 0.11
C TYR A 221 7.26 -20.73 -0.65
N TYR A 222 7.00 -20.56 -1.94
CA TYR A 222 7.76 -19.69 -2.83
C TYR A 222 7.26 -18.26 -2.71
N LEU A 223 8.05 -17.40 -2.08
CA LEU A 223 7.69 -16.00 -1.82
C LEU A 223 8.16 -15.10 -2.96
N CYS A 224 7.30 -14.18 -3.38
CA CYS A 224 7.62 -13.17 -4.38
C CYS A 224 7.71 -11.77 -3.78
N SER A 225 8.62 -10.93 -4.31
CA SER A 225 8.84 -9.54 -3.87
C SER A 225 7.61 -8.64 -4.00
N ASN A 226 6.67 -8.98 -4.87
CA ASN A 226 5.41 -8.26 -5.09
C ASN A 226 4.27 -8.70 -4.14
N GLY A 227 4.61 -9.43 -3.06
CA GLY A 227 3.67 -9.86 -2.03
C GLY A 227 2.80 -11.06 -2.43
N TYR A 228 3.13 -11.78 -3.51
CA TYR A 228 2.50 -13.06 -3.86
C TYR A 228 3.31 -14.24 -3.33
N PHE A 229 2.65 -15.36 -3.06
CA PHE A 229 3.32 -16.63 -2.83
C PHE A 229 2.66 -17.79 -3.57
N ILE A 230 3.45 -18.82 -3.87
CA ILE A 230 2.97 -20.16 -4.26
C ILE A 230 3.25 -21.10 -3.10
N HIS A 231 2.25 -21.87 -2.71
CA HIS A 231 2.39 -23.00 -1.80
C HIS A 231 2.22 -24.31 -2.56
N ARG A 232 3.18 -25.21 -2.43
CA ARG A 232 3.22 -26.50 -3.11
C ARG A 232 3.51 -27.61 -2.09
N HIS A 233 2.65 -28.62 -2.06
CA HIS A 233 2.93 -29.88 -1.37
C HIS A 233 3.87 -30.74 -2.21
N GLU A 234 4.87 -31.35 -1.57
CA GLU A 234 5.87 -32.22 -2.22
C GLU A 234 5.25 -33.47 -2.87
N TYR A 235 4.16 -33.99 -2.30
CA TYR A 235 3.47 -35.18 -2.79
C TYR A 235 2.02 -34.88 -3.15
N ASP A 236 1.74 -34.64 -4.44
CA ASP A 236 0.36 -34.43 -4.88
C ASP A 236 -0.03 -35.18 -6.14
N CYS A 237 -0.08 -36.51 -6.00
CA CYS A 237 -0.76 -37.40 -6.96
C CYS A 237 -2.20 -37.72 -6.58
N ASN A 238 -2.71 -37.15 -5.48
CA ASN A 238 -4.07 -37.39 -5.02
C ASN A 238 -5.06 -36.51 -5.81
N GLU A 239 -6.03 -37.13 -6.49
CA GLU A 239 -7.02 -36.45 -7.34
C GLU A 239 -7.78 -35.30 -6.68
N LYS A 240 -7.85 -35.30 -5.35
CA LYS A 240 -8.52 -34.25 -4.57
C LYS A 240 -7.67 -32.98 -4.38
N TYR A 241 -6.35 -33.05 -4.53
CA TYR A 241 -5.44 -31.95 -4.19
C TYR A 241 -4.46 -31.56 -5.33
N LYS A 242 -4.34 -32.35 -6.41
CA LYS A 242 -3.51 -32.12 -7.62
C LYS A 242 -3.28 -30.64 -7.95
N GLY A 243 -2.15 -30.05 -7.52
CA GLY A 243 -1.68 -28.76 -8.03
C GLY A 243 -0.89 -27.92 -7.03
N PHE A 244 -1.27 -26.66 -6.87
CA PHE A 244 -0.62 -25.72 -5.95
C PHE A 244 -1.64 -24.68 -5.46
N SER A 245 -1.37 -24.08 -4.31
CA SER A 245 -2.13 -22.94 -3.81
C SER A 245 -1.38 -21.65 -4.06
N ARG A 246 -2.08 -20.52 -4.18
CA ARG A 246 -1.42 -19.21 -4.24
C ARG A 246 -2.20 -18.14 -3.49
N GLY A 247 -1.46 -17.13 -3.05
CA GLY A 247 -2.01 -16.12 -2.17
C GLY A 247 -1.15 -14.87 -2.05
N ARG A 248 -1.49 -14.07 -1.04
CA ARG A 248 -0.75 -12.88 -0.65
C ARG A 248 0.06 -13.16 0.61
N TRP A 249 1.22 -12.55 0.76
CA TRP A 249 1.98 -12.59 2.00
C TRP A 249 2.43 -11.19 2.41
N GLU A 250 2.54 -10.98 3.72
CA GLU A 250 2.95 -9.71 4.31
C GLU A 250 3.84 -9.96 5.53
N LEU A 251 4.71 -9.00 5.86
CA LEU A 251 5.51 -9.02 7.09
C LEU A 251 4.83 -8.14 8.14
N ILE A 252 4.27 -8.76 9.18
CA ILE A 252 3.56 -8.07 10.26
C ILE A 252 4.26 -8.40 11.57
N SER A 253 4.79 -7.38 12.26
CA SER A 253 5.40 -7.52 13.60
C SER A 253 6.41 -8.67 13.70
N ASN A 254 7.34 -8.75 12.73
CA ASN A 254 8.38 -9.80 12.59
C ASN A 254 7.87 -11.22 12.29
N LYS A 255 6.66 -11.35 11.75
CA LYS A 255 6.12 -12.62 11.26
C LYS A 255 5.69 -12.47 9.82
N VAL A 256 5.99 -13.47 9.00
CA VAL A 256 5.41 -13.59 7.67
C VAL A 256 4.02 -14.18 7.82
N GLU A 257 3.01 -13.44 7.39
CA GLU A 257 1.63 -13.91 7.35
C GLU A 257 1.23 -14.19 5.90
N THR A 258 0.73 -15.39 5.63
CA THR A 258 0.23 -15.77 4.30
C THR A 258 -1.29 -15.83 4.29
N HIS A 259 -1.88 -15.44 3.18
CA HIS A 259 -3.32 -15.37 2.94
C HIS A 259 -3.63 -16.10 1.65
N PHE A 260 -4.18 -17.30 1.77
CA PHE A 260 -4.46 -18.17 0.63
C PHE A 260 -5.67 -17.66 -0.16
N THR A 261 -5.47 -17.31 -1.43
CA THR A 261 -6.54 -16.72 -2.26
C THR A 261 -7.13 -17.72 -3.25
N GLU A 262 -6.36 -18.68 -3.74
CA GLU A 262 -6.75 -19.59 -4.81
C GLU A 262 -6.10 -20.97 -4.66
N PHE A 263 -6.84 -22.00 -5.09
CA PHE A 263 -6.33 -23.36 -5.32
C PHE A 263 -6.27 -23.61 -6.82
N CYS A 264 -5.10 -23.96 -7.33
CA CYS A 264 -4.83 -24.18 -8.73
C CYS A 264 -4.58 -25.67 -8.99
N PHE A 265 -5.23 -26.20 -10.03
CA PHE A 265 -5.25 -27.62 -10.36
C PHE A 265 -4.41 -27.91 -11.61
N LEU A 266 -3.78 -29.08 -11.62
CA LEU A 266 -2.94 -29.56 -12.71
C LEU A 266 -3.44 -30.91 -13.25
N ASN A 267 -3.38 -31.08 -14.57
CA ASN A 267 -3.65 -32.33 -15.26
C ASN A 267 -2.35 -33.13 -15.43
N TYR A 268 -2.41 -34.43 -15.13
CA TYR A 268 -1.29 -35.38 -15.22
C TYR A 268 -1.76 -36.73 -15.76
N GLU A 269 -0.81 -37.52 -16.26
CA GLU A 269 -0.98 -38.96 -16.45
C GLU A 269 -0.54 -39.69 -15.17
N THR A 270 -1.36 -40.64 -14.72
CA THR A 270 -1.14 -41.37 -13.47
C THR A 270 -0.90 -42.85 -13.73
N THR A 271 -0.11 -43.52 -12.88
CA THR A 271 0.05 -44.97 -12.97
C THR A 271 -1.22 -45.69 -12.53
N ALA A 272 -1.50 -46.85 -13.13
CA ALA A 272 -2.64 -47.68 -12.77
C ALA A 272 -2.50 -48.36 -11.39
N LYS A 273 -1.30 -48.36 -10.80
CA LYS A 273 -1.02 -48.99 -9.52
C LYS A 273 -1.49 -48.05 -8.41
N LEU A 274 -2.50 -48.46 -7.64
CA LEU A 274 -3.07 -47.67 -6.55
C LEU A 274 -2.41 -48.04 -5.21
N ARG A 275 -2.11 -47.04 -4.37
CA ARG A 275 -1.71 -47.20 -2.96
C ARG A 275 -2.95 -47.10 -2.10
N LYS A 276 -3.11 -48.04 -1.15
CA LYS A 276 -4.13 -47.93 -0.10
C LYS A 276 -3.65 -46.99 1.00
N HIS A 277 -4.40 -45.91 1.22
CA HIS A 277 -4.25 -45.06 2.40
C HIS A 277 -4.81 -45.76 3.64
N TYR A 278 -4.39 -45.27 4.82
CA TYR A 278 -4.89 -45.73 6.12
C TYR A 278 -6.41 -45.53 6.31
N ASP A 279 -7.02 -44.60 5.57
CA ASP A 279 -8.46 -44.36 5.56
C ASP A 279 -9.23 -45.25 4.57
N GLY A 280 -8.54 -46.18 3.91
CA GLY A 280 -9.11 -47.10 2.93
C GLY A 280 -9.27 -46.52 1.53
N SER A 281 -8.93 -45.25 1.29
CA SER A 281 -8.94 -44.68 -0.06
C SER A 281 -7.79 -45.23 -0.92
N GLU A 282 -8.08 -45.45 -2.20
CA GLU A 282 -7.08 -45.84 -3.19
C GLU A 282 -6.63 -44.61 -3.97
N VAL A 283 -5.33 -44.30 -3.95
CA VAL A 283 -4.75 -43.17 -4.68
C VAL A 283 -3.67 -43.65 -5.65
N PRO A 284 -3.45 -43.00 -6.80
CA PRO A 284 -2.37 -43.36 -7.70
C PRO A 284 -1.00 -43.34 -7.01
N THR A 285 -0.16 -44.33 -7.29
CA THR A 285 1.18 -44.43 -6.68
C THR A 285 2.16 -43.43 -7.26
N GLU A 286 2.06 -43.11 -8.56
CA GLU A 286 3.01 -42.23 -9.25
C GLU A 286 2.30 -41.39 -10.32
N CYS A 287 2.74 -40.13 -10.46
CA CYS A 287 2.40 -39.25 -11.57
C CYS A 287 3.60 -39.16 -12.49
N TYR A 288 3.37 -39.20 -13.80
CA TYR A 288 4.42 -39.03 -14.79
C TYR A 288 3.99 -38.05 -15.88
N GLY A 289 4.99 -37.60 -16.64
CA GLY A 289 4.83 -36.58 -17.67
C GLY A 289 4.89 -35.14 -17.13
N THR A 290 4.88 -34.19 -18.06
CA THR A 290 4.88 -32.76 -17.73
C THR A 290 3.46 -32.31 -17.35
N PRO A 291 3.21 -31.79 -16.13
CA PRO A 291 1.91 -31.25 -15.77
C PRO A 291 1.41 -30.23 -16.77
N LYS A 292 0.12 -30.28 -17.08
CA LYS A 292 -0.56 -29.19 -17.79
C LYS A 292 -1.47 -28.45 -16.82
N PHE A 293 -1.38 -27.13 -16.81
CA PHE A 293 -2.30 -26.31 -16.03
C PHE A 293 -3.75 -26.57 -16.44
N ALA A 294 -4.63 -26.78 -15.47
CA ALA A 294 -6.05 -27.01 -15.70
C ALA A 294 -6.86 -25.74 -15.42
N GLU A 295 -7.01 -25.36 -14.14
CA GLU A 295 -7.80 -24.21 -13.70
C GLU A 295 -7.39 -23.76 -12.30
N CYS A 296 -7.77 -22.54 -11.88
CA CYS A 296 -7.72 -22.12 -10.47
C CYS A 296 -9.12 -21.78 -9.96
N LYS A 297 -9.43 -22.20 -8.74
CA LYS A 297 -10.67 -21.87 -8.02
C LYS A 297 -10.36 -20.96 -6.85
N LYS A 298 -11.19 -19.94 -6.63
CA LYS A 298 -11.07 -19.04 -5.48
C LYS A 298 -11.24 -19.83 -4.19
N ASN A 299 -10.35 -19.59 -3.24
CA ASN A 299 -10.48 -20.10 -1.89
C ASN A 299 -11.49 -19.25 -1.11
N THR A 300 -12.57 -19.87 -0.64
CA THR A 300 -13.59 -19.21 0.20
C THR A 300 -13.30 -19.33 1.69
N ARG A 301 -12.28 -20.11 2.08
CA ARG A 301 -11.87 -20.30 3.46
C ARG A 301 -10.69 -19.37 3.77
N ASN A 302 -10.79 -18.65 4.89
CA ASN A 302 -9.74 -17.75 5.35
C ASN A 302 -8.60 -18.55 6.03
N TYR A 303 -7.81 -19.25 5.23
CA TYR A 303 -6.66 -20.02 5.69
C TYR A 303 -5.40 -19.15 5.67
N LYS A 304 -4.68 -19.15 6.78
CA LYS A 304 -3.46 -18.40 6.99
C LYS A 304 -2.38 -19.27 7.61
N GLN A 305 -1.15 -19.08 7.17
CA GLN A 305 0.04 -19.69 7.78
C GLN A 305 0.99 -18.57 8.21
N PHE A 306 1.67 -18.80 9.33
CA PHE A 306 2.61 -17.85 9.92
C PHE A 306 4.02 -18.44 9.94
N PHE A 307 4.99 -17.65 9.50
CA PHE A 307 6.41 -17.97 9.62
C PHE A 307 7.13 -16.90 10.42
N SER A 308 8.27 -17.27 10.99
CA SER A 308 9.12 -16.31 11.67
C SER A 308 9.88 -15.43 10.66
N TYR A 309 10.32 -14.26 11.09
CA TYR A 309 11.24 -13.45 10.30
C TYR A 309 12.54 -14.19 9.97
N LYS A 310 12.98 -15.11 10.86
CA LYS A 310 14.17 -15.93 10.61
C LYS A 310 13.98 -16.82 9.39
N ASP A 311 12.81 -17.45 9.24
CA ASP A 311 12.49 -18.29 8.08
C ASP A 311 12.55 -17.48 6.78
N LEU A 312 12.02 -16.25 6.79
CA LEU A 312 12.12 -15.33 5.66
C LEU A 312 13.57 -14.97 5.33
N TYR A 313 14.35 -14.63 6.34
CA TYR A 313 15.75 -14.24 6.19
C TYR A 313 16.58 -15.39 5.60
N GLU A 314 16.38 -16.61 6.10
CA GLU A 314 17.05 -17.81 5.58
C GLU A 314 16.61 -18.11 4.14
N ALA A 315 15.31 -18.05 3.87
CA ALA A 315 14.76 -18.27 2.53
C ALA A 315 15.32 -17.30 1.48
N ILE A 316 15.46 -16.02 1.82
CA ILE A 316 16.03 -14.99 0.92
C ILE A 316 17.52 -15.24 0.65
N ASN A 317 18.27 -15.57 1.70
CA ASN A 317 19.72 -15.76 1.60
C ASN A 317 20.11 -17.08 0.95
N ALA A 318 19.27 -18.10 1.05
CA ALA A 318 19.48 -19.39 0.42
C ALA A 318 19.49 -19.31 -1.12
N LYS A 319 18.95 -18.23 -1.72
CA LYS A 319 18.80 -18.02 -3.18
C LYS A 319 18.23 -19.28 -3.86
N PRO A 320 16.91 -19.50 -3.78
CA PRO A 320 16.31 -20.78 -4.17
C PRO A 320 16.76 -21.20 -5.57
N GLU A 321 17.08 -22.49 -5.73
CA GLU A 321 17.38 -23.06 -7.04
C GLU A 321 16.19 -22.76 -7.96
N LYS A 322 16.45 -22.12 -9.10
CA LYS A 322 15.43 -21.78 -10.10
C LYS A 322 14.93 -23.04 -10.85
N LYS A 323 14.35 -24.02 -10.15
CA LYS A 323 13.74 -25.19 -10.76
C LYS A 323 12.57 -24.76 -11.66
#